data_AF-A0A935MEV1-F1
#
_entry.id   AF-A0A935MEV1-F1
#
_cell.length_a   1.000
_cell.length_b   1.000
_cell.length_c   1.000
_cell.angle_alpha   90.00
_cell.angle_beta   90.00
_cell.angle_gamma   90.00
#
_symmetry.space_group_name_H-M   'P 1'
#
loop_
_entity.id
_entity.type
_entity.pdbx_description
1 polymer ?
#
loop_
_entity_poly.entity_id
_entity_poly.type
_entity_poly.pdbx_seq_one_letter_code
_entity_poly.pdbx_strand_id
1 'polypeptide(L)'
;MPKKVKPEDRRIQRTRQSLQTALSELIVEKGYEKVTVQDVIDRANVGRSTFYAHFESLDQLLLSGFEPLRVQFEDFLSGTTFDIESPWALSLAMFQQVQKQRAAISH
;
A
#
# COMPACT_ATOMS: atom_id res chain seq x y z
N MET A 1 -0.94 11.69 -23.77
CA MET A 1 -2.42 11.77 -23.64
C MET A 1 -2.85 10.93 -22.46
N PRO A 2 -3.49 11.47 -21.41
CA PRO A 2 -3.96 10.63 -20.30
C PRO A 2 -5.12 9.74 -20.79
N LYS A 3 -5.01 8.43 -20.58
CA LYS A 3 -6.06 7.45 -20.93
C LYS A 3 -7.35 7.77 -20.16
N LYS A 4 -8.50 7.86 -20.85
CA LYS A 4 -9.83 7.96 -20.21
C LYS A 4 -10.09 6.68 -19.39
N VAL A 5 -10.03 6.79 -18.07
CA VAL A 5 -10.31 5.70 -17.13
C VAL A 5 -11.79 5.30 -17.24
N LYS A 6 -12.08 4.02 -17.50
CA LYS A 6 -13.45 3.53 -17.66
C LYS A 6 -14.18 3.50 -16.29
N PRO A 7 -15.52 3.61 -16.23
CA PRO A 7 -16.27 3.58 -14.97
C PRO A 7 -16.03 2.32 -14.13
N GLU A 8 -15.81 1.18 -14.78
CA GLU A 8 -15.48 -0.11 -14.14
C GLU A 8 -14.12 -0.06 -13.42
N ASP A 9 -13.09 0.52 -14.06
CA ASP A 9 -11.77 0.72 -13.44
C ASP A 9 -11.87 1.59 -12.18
N ARG A 10 -12.73 2.62 -12.18
CA ARG A 10 -12.93 3.49 -11.01
C ARG A 10 -13.55 2.73 -9.84
N ARG A 11 -14.49 1.82 -10.11
CA ARG A 11 -15.12 1.01 -9.06
C ARG A 11 -14.12 0.03 -8.46
N ILE A 12 -13.32 -0.62 -9.31
CA ILE A 12 -12.23 -1.51 -8.89
C ILE A 12 -11.22 -0.74 -8.01
N GLN A 13 -10.79 0.45 -8.44
CA GLN A 13 -9.84 1.27 -7.66
C GLN A 13 -10.40 1.66 -6.29
N ARG A 14 -11.67 2.10 -6.22
CA ARG A 14 -12.32 2.45 -4.95
C ARG A 14 -12.38 1.27 -3.99
N THR A 15 -12.75 0.09 -4.47
CA THR A 15 -12.78 -1.13 -3.66
C THR A 15 -11.40 -1.49 -3.15
N ARG A 16 -10.38 -1.47 -4.02
CA ARG A 16 -8.98 -1.75 -3.63
C ARG A 16 -8.49 -0.75 -2.58
N GLN A 17 -8.77 0.54 -2.76
CA GLN A 17 -8.38 1.56 -1.81
C GLN A 17 -9.06 1.37 -0.45
N SER A 18 -10.37 1.06 -0.44
CA SER A 18 -11.13 0.82 0.80
C SER A 18 -10.56 -0.38 1.57
N LEU A 19 -10.21 -1.47 0.87
CA LEU A 19 -9.56 -2.64 1.45
C LEU A 19 -8.17 -2.33 2.02
N GLN A 20 -7.35 -1.54 1.31
CA GLN A 20 -6.02 -1.14 1.77
C GLN A 20 -6.07 -0.25 3.01
N THR A 21 -7.00 0.72 3.03
CA THR A 21 -7.21 1.59 4.19
C THR A 21 -7.65 0.77 5.40
N ALA A 22 -8.65 -0.10 5.23
CA ALA A 22 -9.14 -0.98 6.29
C ALA A 22 -8.02 -1.87 6.89
N LEU A 23 -7.22 -2.51 6.04
CA LEU A 23 -6.09 -3.32 6.51
C LEU A 23 -5.07 -2.47 7.28
N SER A 24 -4.71 -1.29 6.79
CA SER A 24 -3.74 -0.42 7.44
C SER A 24 -4.19 0.03 8.83
N GLU A 25 -5.45 0.42 8.97
CA GLU A 25 -6.05 0.79 10.26
C GLU A 25 -6.04 -0.38 11.23
N LEU A 26 -6.46 -1.57 10.78
CA LEU A 26 -6.46 -2.80 11.56
C LEU A 26 -5.06 -3.19 12.06
N ILE A 27 -4.03 -3.04 11.21
CA ILE A 27 -2.64 -3.31 11.60
C ILE A 27 -2.19 -2.35 12.71
N VAL A 28 -2.54 -1.06 12.61
CA VAL A 28 -2.22 -0.06 13.64
C VAL A 28 -2.95 -0.37 14.95
N GLU A 29 -4.21 -0.80 14.88
CA GLU A 29 -5.04 -1.09 16.05
C GLU A 29 -4.60 -2.34 16.84
N LYS A 30 -4.29 -3.44 16.14
CA LYS A 30 -4.09 -4.75 16.79
C LYS A 30 -2.89 -5.56 16.31
N GLY A 31 -2.09 -5.02 15.38
CA GLY A 31 -0.96 -5.70 14.77
C GLY A 31 -1.37 -6.70 13.69
N TYR A 32 -0.51 -6.88 12.69
CA TYR A 32 -0.81 -7.67 11.49
C TYR A 32 -1.19 -9.13 11.78
N GLU A 33 -0.47 -9.80 12.68
CA GLU A 33 -0.70 -11.22 12.99
C GLU A 33 -2.11 -11.52 13.52
N LYS A 34 -2.81 -10.51 14.07
CA LYS A 34 -4.16 -10.64 14.61
C LYS A 34 -5.25 -10.23 13.62
N VAL A 35 -4.89 -9.76 12.43
CA VAL A 35 -5.83 -9.34 11.40
C VAL A 35 -6.28 -10.55 10.58
N THR A 36 -7.59 -10.66 10.35
CA THR A 36 -8.18 -11.67 9.48
C THR A 36 -8.81 -11.01 8.26
N VAL A 37 -9.05 -11.81 7.20
CA VAL A 37 -9.81 -11.36 6.03
C VAL A 37 -11.19 -10.85 6.46
N GLN A 38 -11.82 -11.49 7.44
CA GLN A 38 -13.14 -11.11 7.93
C GLN A 38 -13.13 -9.69 8.53
N ASP A 39 -12.15 -9.37 9.37
CA ASP A 39 -12.00 -8.02 9.93
C ASP A 39 -11.90 -6.95 8.84
N VAL A 40 -11.10 -7.23 7.80
CA VAL A 40 -10.85 -6.29 6.70
C VAL A 40 -12.12 -6.07 5.88
N ILE A 41 -12.85 -7.13 5.53
CA ILE A 41 -14.06 -6.99 4.71
C ILE A 41 -15.20 -6.33 5.47
N ASP A 42 -15.30 -6.56 6.78
CA ASP A 42 -16.28 -5.92 7.65
C ASP A 42 -15.98 -4.41 7.78
N ARG A 43 -14.71 -4.05 7.98
CA ARG A 43 -14.24 -2.66 8.04
C ARG A 43 -14.43 -1.91 6.73
N ALA A 44 -14.07 -2.55 5.62
CA ALA A 44 -14.17 -1.96 4.28
C ALA A 44 -15.60 -1.97 3.72
N ASN A 45 -16.55 -2.62 4.40
CA ASN A 45 -17.93 -2.82 3.96
C ASN A 45 -18.01 -3.43 2.56
N VAL A 46 -17.31 -4.55 2.35
CA VAL A 46 -17.29 -5.29 1.08
C VAL A 46 -17.59 -6.77 1.31
N GLY A 47 -18.09 -7.44 0.28
CA GLY A 47 -18.34 -8.87 0.35
C GLY A 47 -17.04 -9.69 0.27
N ARG A 48 -17.06 -10.90 0.86
CA ARG A 48 -15.94 -11.86 0.76
C ARG A 48 -15.59 -12.21 -0.69
N SER A 49 -16.59 -12.39 -1.55
CA SER A 49 -16.36 -12.62 -2.99
C SER A 49 -15.70 -11.42 -3.68
N THR A 50 -16.03 -10.20 -3.26
CA THR A 50 -15.39 -8.97 -3.75
C THR A 50 -13.93 -8.89 -3.32
N PHE A 51 -13.60 -9.28 -2.08
CA PHE A 51 -12.21 -9.38 -1.63
C PHE A 51 -11.42 -10.33 -2.54
N TYR A 52 -11.90 -11.56 -2.74
CA TYR A 52 -11.20 -12.57 -3.54
C TYR A 52 -11.18 -12.28 -5.05
N ALA A 53 -12.05 -11.39 -5.54
CA ALA A 53 -11.93 -10.88 -6.90
C ALA A 53 -10.76 -9.89 -7.08
N HIS A 54 -10.22 -9.34 -5.98
CA HIS A 54 -9.12 -8.37 -6.01
C HIS A 54 -7.82 -8.89 -5.41
N PHE A 55 -7.90 -9.79 -4.42
CA PHE A 55 -6.77 -10.29 -3.65
C PHE A 55 -6.95 -11.75 -3.23
N GLU A 56 -5.91 -12.56 -3.38
CA GLU A 56 -5.87 -13.97 -3.01
C GLU A 56 -5.63 -14.16 -1.51
N SER A 57 -4.96 -13.19 -0.85
CA SER A 57 -4.62 -13.25 0.57
C SER A 57 -4.47 -11.87 1.21
N LEU A 58 -4.40 -11.84 2.55
CA LEU A 58 -4.02 -10.64 3.30
C LEU A 58 -2.61 -10.16 2.93
N ASP A 59 -1.67 -11.08 2.71
CA ASP A 59 -0.30 -10.73 2.33
C ASP A 59 -0.28 -10.02 0.97
N GLN A 60 -1.08 -10.48 0.01
CA GLN A 60 -1.19 -9.83 -1.28
C GLN A 60 -1.83 -8.44 -1.17
N LEU A 61 -2.86 -8.29 -0.31
CA LEU A 61 -3.44 -6.99 -0.02
C LEU A 61 -2.42 -6.05 0.64
N LEU A 62 -1.67 -6.55 1.62
CA LEU A 62 -0.61 -5.82 2.31
C LEU A 62 0.44 -5.32 1.32
N LEU A 63 1.00 -6.22 0.52
CA LEU A 63 1.99 -5.90 -0.51
C LEU A 63 1.44 -4.87 -1.52
N SER A 64 0.16 -4.97 -1.88
CA SER A 64 -0.45 -4.01 -2.81
C SER A 64 -0.50 -2.57 -2.27
N GLY A 65 -0.51 -2.39 -0.94
CA GLY A 65 -0.42 -1.06 -0.31
C GLY A 65 0.96 -0.42 -0.44
N PHE A 66 2.01 -1.22 -0.67
CA PHE A 66 3.38 -0.76 -0.86
C PHE A 66 3.73 -0.51 -2.33
N GLU A 67 2.91 -0.95 -3.29
CA GLU A 67 3.16 -0.74 -4.72
C GLU A 67 3.34 0.76 -5.09
N PRO A 68 2.54 1.71 -4.55
CA PRO A 68 2.77 3.14 -4.80
C PRO A 68 4.09 3.66 -4.21
N LEU A 69 4.58 3.02 -3.14
CA LEU A 69 5.90 3.32 -2.58
C LEU A 69 6.99 2.74 -3.47
N ARG A 70 6.81 1.53 -4.03
CA ARG A 70 7.79 0.91 -4.93
C ARG A 70 8.15 1.81 -6.11
N VAL A 71 7.17 2.42 -6.76
CA VAL A 71 7.40 3.35 -7.88
C VAL A 71 8.16 4.61 -7.44
N GLN A 72 7.82 5.16 -6.27
CA GLN A 72 8.56 6.30 -5.71
C GLN A 72 10.00 5.94 -5.35
N PHE A 73 10.22 4.72 -4.85
CA PHE A 73 11.53 4.19 -4.56
C PHE A 73 12.32 3.90 -5.83
N GLU A 74 11.72 3.37 -6.88
CA GLU A 74 12.37 3.15 -8.18
C GLU A 74 12.84 4.47 -8.80
N ASP A 75 12.00 5.52 -8.80
CA ASP A 75 12.39 6.86 -9.26
C ASP A 75 13.54 7.44 -8.43
N PHE A 76 13.52 7.23 -7.12
CA PHE A 76 14.58 7.67 -6.21
C PHE A 76 15.89 6.89 -6.40
N LEU A 77 15.82 5.57 -6.50
CA LEU A 77 16.96 4.67 -6.67
C LEU A 77 17.56 4.74 -8.08
N SER A 78 16.78 5.08 -9.11
CA SER A 78 17.31 5.28 -10.47
C SER A 78 18.34 6.42 -10.56
N GLY A 79 18.38 7.32 -9.57
CA GLY A 79 19.39 8.37 -9.42
C GLY A 79 20.62 7.97 -8.59
N THR A 80 20.67 6.75 -8.05
CA THR A 80 21.74 6.26 -7.19
C THR A 80 22.11 4.84 -7.59
N THR A 81 23.30 4.62 -8.16
CA THR A 81 23.88 3.28 -8.31
C THR A 81 24.06 2.67 -6.92
N PHE A 82 23.12 1.83 -6.50
CA PHE A 82 23.21 1.06 -5.28
C PHE A 82 23.30 -0.42 -5.61
N ASP A 83 24.33 -1.07 -5.06
CA ASP A 83 24.42 -2.53 -5.02
C ASP A 83 23.30 -3.07 -4.12
N ILE A 84 22.51 -3.98 -4.68
CA ILE A 84 21.36 -4.63 -4.04
C ILE A 84 21.82 -5.53 -2.86
N GLU A 85 23.12 -5.71 -2.67
CA GLU A 85 23.70 -6.50 -1.59
C GLU A 85 23.78 -5.79 -0.23
N SER A 86 23.51 -4.48 -0.12
CA SER A 86 23.59 -3.79 1.17
C SER A 86 22.24 -3.75 1.92
N PRO A 87 22.08 -4.49 3.03
CA PRO A 87 20.80 -4.61 3.76
C PRO A 87 20.30 -3.29 4.35
N TRP A 88 21.19 -2.31 4.52
CA TRP A 88 20.89 -1.01 5.10
C TRP A 88 20.42 0.02 4.08
N ALA A 89 20.54 -0.23 2.78
CA ALA A 89 20.12 0.70 1.72
C ALA A 89 18.61 1.00 1.79
N LEU A 90 17.81 -0.05 2.00
CA LEU A 90 16.37 0.07 2.19
C LEU A 90 16.04 0.89 3.44
N SER A 91 16.75 0.64 4.55
CA SER A 91 16.54 1.36 5.81
C SER A 91 16.89 2.85 5.69
N LEU A 92 17.93 3.22 4.93
CA LEU A 92 18.32 4.61 4.72
C LEU A 92 17.32 5.34 3.80
N ALA A 93 16.85 4.69 2.74
CA ALA A 93 15.84 5.26 1.85
C ALA A 93 14.48 5.43 2.56
N MET A 94 14.04 4.44 3.35
CA MET A 94 12.86 4.55 4.21
C MET A 94 13.00 5.70 5.22
N PHE A 95 14.17 5.83 5.86
CA PHE A 95 14.44 6.89 6.84
C PHE A 95 14.40 8.30 6.22
N GLN A 96 14.99 8.48 5.03
CA GLN A 96 14.93 9.76 4.31
C GLN A 96 13.50 10.13 3.90
N GLN A 97 12.67 9.15 3.52
CA GLN A 97 11.28 9.37 3.16
C GLN A 97 10.41 9.80 4.37
N VAL A 98 10.61 9.19 5.54
CA VAL A 98 9.92 9.58 6.79
C VAL A 98 10.24 11.03 7.17
N GLN A 99 11.48 11.47 6.95
CA GLN A 99 11.90 12.86 7.23
C GLN A 99 11.27 13.86 6.24
N LYS A 100 11.10 13.48 4.97
CA LYS A 100 10.49 14.34 3.95
C LYS A 100 9.01 14.63 4.22
N GLN A 101 8.28 13.69 4.82
CA GLN A 101 6.87 13.89 5.19
C GLN A 101 6.68 14.73 6.46
N ARG A 102 7.63 14.75 7.40
CA ARG A 102 7.57 15.64 8.58
C ARG A 102 7.69 17.12 8.24
N ALA A 103 8.37 17.47 7.14
CA ALA A 103 8.45 18.86 6.68
C ALA A 103 7.14 19.41 6.08
N ALA A 104 6.22 18.53 5.65
CA ALA A 104 4.95 18.91 5.02
C ALA A 104 3.78 19.12 6.01
N ILE A 105 3.95 18.75 7.29
CA ILE A 105 2.91 18.87 8.34
C ILE A 105 3.21 20.04 9.30
N SER A 106 4.25 20.84 9.03
CA SER A 106 4.62 22.02 9.82
C SER A 106 4.26 23.36 9.13
N HIS A 107 3.26 23.38 8.26
CA HIS A 107 2.67 24.61 7.73
C HIS A 107 1.14 24.54 7.70
#